data_AF-A0A4Q5TCQ1-F1
#
_entry.id   AF-A0A4Q5TCQ1-F1
#
_cell.length_a   1.000
_cell.length_b   1.000
_cell.length_c   1.000
_cell.angle_alpha   90.00
_cell.angle_beta   90.00
_cell.angle_gamma   90.00
#
_symmetry.space_group_name_H-M   'P 1'
#
loop_
_entity.id
_entity.type
_entity.pdbx_description
1 polymer ?
#
loop_
_entity_poly.entity_id
_entity_poly.type
_entity_poly.pdbx_seq_one_letter_code
_entity_poly.pdbx_strand_id
1 'polypeptide(L)'
;MPYRHAHWILLLLLAPAILMAFWRDYFGSLASATFAFHAHGLTATAWIVLVALQSWTAHSRRFQLHRTIGRAPLFLVPLFAAGGGLVLHSMSLKFTGGHPFYG
;
A
#
# COMPACT_ATOMS: atom_id res chain seq x y z
N MET A 1 -7.95 17.33 -19.15
CA MET A 1 -8.48 16.70 -17.91
C MET A 1 -8.36 17.72 -16.78
N PRO A 2 -9.43 17.96 -16.01
CA PRO A 2 -9.50 19.05 -15.02
C PRO A 2 -8.45 18.97 -13.89
N TYR A 3 -7.86 17.80 -13.64
CA TYR A 3 -6.89 17.59 -12.55
C TYR A 3 -5.44 17.44 -13.03
N ARG A 4 -4.88 18.51 -13.62
CA ARG A 4 -3.49 18.51 -14.12
C ARG A 4 -2.41 18.23 -13.06
N HIS A 5 -2.72 18.47 -11.79
CA HIS A 5 -1.79 18.29 -10.66
C HIS A 5 -2.11 17.08 -9.77
N ALA A 6 -3.06 16.21 -10.15
CA ALA A 6 -3.47 15.08 -9.30
C ALA A 6 -2.30 14.17 -8.88
N HIS A 7 -1.40 13.85 -9.82
CA HIS A 7 -0.21 13.04 -9.52
C HIS A 7 0.74 13.73 -8.53
N TRP A 8 0.85 15.06 -8.56
CA TRP A 8 1.61 15.81 -7.57
C TRP A 8 0.94 15.80 -6.20
N ILE A 9 -0.38 15.94 -6.13
CA ILE A 9 -1.12 15.86 -4.86
C ILE A 9 -0.95 14.46 -4.26
N LEU A 10 -1.07 13.41 -5.07
CA LEU A 10 -0.84 12.03 -4.64
C LEU A 10 0.59 11.81 -4.13
N LEU A 11 1.61 12.35 -4.81
CA LEU A 11 2.99 12.18 -4.36
C LEU A 11 3.35 13.05 -3.16
N LEU A 12 2.93 14.31 -3.14
CA LEU A 12 3.38 15.31 -2.16
C LEU A 12 2.52 15.37 -0.89
N LEU A 13 1.28 14.85 -0.92
CA LEU A 13 0.40 14.85 0.25
C LEU A 13 0.18 13.44 0.79
N LEU A 14 -0.17 12.49 -0.08
CA LEU A 14 -0.52 11.14 0.35
C LEU A 14 0.71 10.34 0.80
N ALA A 15 1.86 10.44 0.11
CA ALA A 15 3.05 9.70 0.52
C ALA A 15 3.56 10.13 1.92
N PRO A 16 3.70 11.44 2.25
CA PRO A 16 4.05 11.84 3.61
C PRO A 16 3.00 11.43 4.65
N ALA A 17 1.70 11.50 4.31
CA ALA A 17 0.64 11.06 5.23
C ALA A 17 0.76 9.56 5.56
N ILE A 18 1.07 8.72 4.58
CA ILE A 18 1.33 7.29 4.78
C ILE A 18 2.58 7.09 5.64
N LEU A 19 3.68 7.76 5.33
CA LEU A 19 4.91 7.64 6.13
C LEU A 19 4.68 7.98 7.60
N MET A 20 3.95 9.07 7.87
CA MET A 20 3.60 9.48 9.23
C MET A 20 2.64 8.50 9.91
N ALA A 21 1.56 8.09 9.24
CA ALA A 21 0.53 7.21 9.80
C ALA A 21 1.09 5.82 10.17
N PHE A 22 2.06 5.32 9.40
CA PHE A 22 2.65 3.99 9.61
C PHE A 22 4.08 4.07 10.17
N TRP A 23 4.50 5.23 10.69
CA TRP A 23 5.86 5.41 11.21
C TRP A 23 6.16 4.41 12.33
N ARG A 24 5.34 4.39 13.38
CA ARG A 24 5.63 3.62 14.60
C ARG A 24 5.62 2.11 14.37
N ASP A 25 4.65 1.62 13.61
CA ASP A 25 4.41 0.17 13.48
C ASP A 25 5.22 -0.47 12.35
N TYR A 26 5.65 0.31 11.35
CA TYR A 26 6.39 -0.22 10.20
C TYR A 26 7.70 0.53 9.91
N PHE A 27 7.67 1.82 9.60
CA PHE A 27 8.88 2.50 9.10
C PHE A 27 9.97 2.67 10.18
N GLY A 28 9.59 2.91 11.44
CA GLY A 28 10.48 3.01 12.59
C GLY A 28 10.98 1.66 13.12
N SER A 29 10.39 0.55 12.64
CA SER A 29 10.75 -0.83 12.99
C SER A 29 11.13 -1.65 11.76
N LEU A 30 11.51 -0.99 10.65
CA LEU A 30 11.58 -1.64 9.33
C LEU A 30 12.48 -2.88 9.31
N ALA A 31 13.61 -2.87 10.01
CA ALA A 31 14.53 -4.01 10.05
C ALA A 31 14.02 -5.21 10.87
N SER A 32 13.08 -4.98 11.79
CA SER A 32 12.53 -5.99 12.69
C SER A 32 11.04 -6.28 12.43
N ALA A 33 10.45 -5.64 11.42
CA ALA A 33 9.07 -5.85 11.04
C ALA A 33 8.86 -7.31 10.59
N THR A 34 7.69 -7.86 10.90
CA THR A 34 7.38 -9.23 10.50
C THR A 34 7.16 -9.31 8.99
N PHE A 35 7.25 -10.52 8.44
CA PHE A 35 6.93 -10.78 7.03
C PHE A 35 5.56 -10.22 6.63
N ALA A 36 4.53 -10.32 7.48
CA ALA A 36 3.20 -9.81 7.20
C ALA A 36 3.21 -8.30 6.93
N PHE A 37 3.90 -7.53 7.77
CA PHE A 37 4.05 -6.09 7.61
C PHE A 37 4.86 -5.73 6.35
N HIS A 38 5.93 -6.46 6.05
CA HIS A 38 6.68 -6.26 4.80
C HIS A 38 5.86 -6.57 3.55
N ALA A 39 5.14 -7.69 3.53
CA ALA A 39 4.31 -8.10 2.41
C ALA A 39 3.20 -7.07 2.13
N HIS A 40 2.50 -6.62 3.18
CA HIS A 40 1.49 -5.57 3.05
C HIS A 40 2.11 -4.22 2.66
N GLY A 41 3.19 -3.80 3.33
CA GLY A 41 3.85 -2.51 3.08
C GLY A 41 4.40 -2.39 1.65
N LEU A 42 5.02 -3.44 1.12
CA LEU A 42 5.52 -3.46 -0.26
C LEU A 42 4.40 -3.39 -1.29
N THR A 43 3.34 -4.19 -1.11
CA THR A 43 2.20 -4.20 -2.03
C THR A 43 1.39 -2.90 -1.97
N ALA A 44 1.26 -2.29 -0.78
CA ALA A 44 0.69 -0.97 -0.59
C ALA A 44 1.50 0.12 -1.32
N THR A 45 2.83 0.10 -1.14
CA THR A 45 3.74 1.05 -1.80
C THR A 45 3.64 0.93 -3.32
N ALA A 46 3.68 -0.30 -3.84
CA ALA A 46 3.51 -0.57 -5.26
C ALA A 46 2.15 -0.06 -5.76
N TRP A 47 1.07 -0.18 -4.97
CA TRP A 47 -0.25 0.31 -5.34
C TRP A 47 -0.27 1.84 -5.44
N ILE A 48 0.31 2.56 -4.47
CA ILE A 48 0.40 4.02 -4.52
C ILE A 48 1.21 4.51 -5.73
N VAL A 49 2.35 3.88 -6.00
CA VAL A 49 3.15 4.15 -7.20
C VAL A 49 2.32 3.90 -8.47
N LEU A 50 1.57 2.80 -8.52
CA LEU A 50 0.71 2.47 -9.64
C LEU A 50 -0.37 3.52 -9.88
N VAL A 51 -1.02 4.03 -8.83
CA VAL A 51 -2.02 5.11 -8.92
C VAL A 51 -1.38 6.40 -9.45
N ALA A 52 -0.19 6.77 -8.97
CA ALA A 52 0.55 7.92 -9.46
C ALA A 52 0.92 7.76 -10.95
N LEU A 53 1.39 6.57 -11.36
CA LEU A 53 1.68 6.25 -12.76
C LEU A 53 0.43 6.27 -13.64
N GLN A 54 -0.71 5.77 -13.17
CA GLN A 54 -1.98 5.84 -13.89
C GLN A 54 -2.40 7.29 -14.13
N SER A 55 -2.30 8.15 -13.10
CA SER A 55 -2.59 9.58 -13.21
C SER A 55 -1.66 10.27 -14.21
N TRP A 56 -0.35 10.02 -14.11
CA TRP A 56 0.66 10.61 -15.00
C TRP A 56 0.49 10.16 -16.44
N THR A 57 0.33 8.86 -16.70
CA THR A 57 0.19 8.32 -18.06
C THR A 57 -1.08 8.80 -18.76
N ALA A 58 -2.19 8.94 -18.02
CA ALA A 58 -3.41 9.55 -18.54
C ALA A 58 -3.20 11.04 -18.87
N HIS A 59 -2.51 11.78 -18.00
CA HIS A 59 -2.21 13.19 -18.20
C HIS A 59 -1.30 13.43 -19.41
N SER A 60 -0.23 12.64 -19.55
CA SER A 60 0.72 12.72 -20.66
C SER A 60 0.20 12.09 -21.96
N ARG A 61 -1.09 11.72 -22.02
CA ARG A 61 -1.74 11.07 -23.19
C ARG A 61 -1.03 9.79 -23.66
N ARG A 62 -0.30 9.11 -22.77
CA ARG A 62 0.39 7.83 -23.04
C ARG A 62 -0.57 6.66 -22.87
N PHE A 63 -1.64 6.64 -23.66
CA PHE A 63 -2.77 5.72 -23.45
C PHE A 63 -2.45 4.23 -23.66
N GLN A 64 -1.44 3.90 -24.47
CA GLN A 64 -0.96 2.52 -24.57
C GLN A 64 -0.35 2.06 -23.25
N LEU A 65 0.57 2.86 -22.69
CA LEU A 65 1.20 2.59 -21.40
C LEU A 65 0.19 2.56 -20.25
N HIS A 66 -0.75 3.51 -20.24
CA HIS A 66 -1.84 3.56 -19.26
C HIS A 66 -2.63 2.25 -19.23
N ARG A 67 -3.04 1.74 -20.41
CA ARG A 67 -3.78 0.48 -20.54
C ARG A 67 -2.95 -0.73 -20.14
N THR A 68 -1.66 -0.77 -20.49
CA THR A 68 -0.78 -1.90 -20.13
C THR A 68 -0.56 -1.95 -18.63
N ILE A 69 -0.15 -0.84 -18.02
CA ILE A 69 0.08 -0.75 -16.57
C ILE A 69 -1.24 -0.89 -15.80
N GLY A 70 -2.37 -0.46 -16.37
CA GLY A 70 -3.70 -0.57 -15.76
C GLY A 70 -4.19 -1.99 -15.54
N ARG A 71 -3.48 -3.01 -16.05
CA ARG A 71 -3.72 -4.43 -15.76
C ARG A 71 -3.03 -4.92 -14.48
N ALA A 72 -2.00 -4.23 -14.01
CA ALA A 72 -1.28 -4.59 -12.78
C ALA A 72 -2.19 -4.72 -11.53
N PRO A 73 -3.26 -3.92 -11.33
CA PRO A 73 -4.17 -4.09 -10.19
C PRO A 73 -4.80 -5.49 -10.09
N LEU A 74 -4.97 -6.21 -11.21
CA LEU A 74 -5.54 -7.57 -11.22
C LEU A 74 -4.74 -8.56 -10.35
N PHE A 75 -3.43 -8.33 -10.20
CA PHE A 75 -2.57 -9.14 -9.35
C PHE A 75 -2.23 -8.40 -8.06
N LEU A 76 -1.98 -7.09 -8.14
CA LEU A 76 -1.51 -6.31 -7.01
C LEU A 76 -2.57 -6.16 -5.92
N VAL A 77 -3.85 -5.98 -6.28
CA VAL A 77 -4.94 -5.82 -5.30
C VAL A 77 -5.16 -7.11 -4.49
N PRO A 78 -5.25 -8.31 -5.09
CA PRO A 78 -5.30 -9.55 -4.33
C PRO A 78 -4.10 -9.73 -3.38
N LEU A 79 -2.89 -9.43 -3.84
CA LEU A 79 -1.69 -9.52 -3.01
C LEU A 79 -1.72 -8.53 -1.83
N PHE A 80 -2.16 -7.29 -2.09
CA PHE A 80 -2.34 -6.28 -1.06
C PHE A 80 -3.38 -6.70 -0.01
N ALA A 81 -4.53 -7.22 -0.46
CA ALA A 81 -5.58 -7.72 0.42
C ALA A 81 -5.10 -8.92 1.26
N ALA A 82 -4.40 -9.87 0.64
CA ALA A 82 -3.81 -11.01 1.35
C ALA A 82 -2.78 -10.56 2.40
N GLY A 83 -1.90 -9.62 2.05
CA GLY A 83 -0.95 -9.02 2.99
C GLY A 83 -1.64 -8.32 4.16
N GLY A 84 -2.71 -7.57 3.89
CA GLY A 84 -3.53 -6.93 4.92
C GLY A 84 -4.20 -7.95 5.85
N GLY A 85 -4.72 -9.04 5.29
CA GLY A 85 -5.25 -10.17 6.05
C GLY A 85 -4.21 -10.82 6.97
N LEU A 86 -2.97 -11.01 6.48
CA LEU A 86 -1.87 -11.53 7.29
C LEU A 86 -1.51 -10.59 8.45
N VAL A 87 -1.48 -9.28 8.22
CA VAL A 87 -1.25 -8.29 9.29
C VAL A 87 -2.35 -8.40 10.35
N LEU A 88 -3.62 -8.35 9.95
CA LEU A 88 -4.76 -8.45 10.87
C LEU A 88 -4.73 -9.76 11.67
N HIS A 89 -4.45 -10.88 11.01
CA HIS A 89 -4.32 -12.18 11.66
C HIS A 89 -3.16 -12.18 12.68
N SER A 90 -1.98 -11.65 12.32
CA SER A 90 -0.85 -11.56 13.25
C SER A 90 -1.14 -10.68 14.47
N MET A 91 -1.88 -9.59 14.29
CA MET A 91 -2.30 -8.71 15.38
C MET A 91 -3.31 -9.40 16.29
N SER A 92 -4.24 -10.18 15.72
CA SER A 92 -5.20 -10.98 16.45
C SER A 92 -4.53 -12.04 17.34
N LEU A 93 -3.55 -12.78 16.80
CA LEU A 93 -2.79 -13.77 17.59
C LEU A 93 -2.02 -13.12 18.75
N LYS A 94 -1.41 -11.95 18.51
CA LYS A 94 -0.69 -11.21 19.55
C LYS A 94 -1.64 -10.73 20.67
N PHE A 95 -2.87 -10.36 20.33
CA PHE A 95 -3.86 -9.90 21.31
C PHE A 95 -4.47 -11.05 22.13
N THR A 96 -4.67 -12.21 21.50
CA THR A 96 -5.30 -13.39 22.14
C THR A 96 -4.32 -14.22 22.97
N GLY A 97 -3.03 -14.26 22.60
CA GLY A 97 -1.98 -15.05 23.29
C GLY A 97 -1.67 -14.67 24.75
N GLY A 98 -2.39 -13.70 25.34
CA GLY A 98 -2.31 -13.35 26.75
C GLY A 98 -3.66 -13.41 27.49
N HIS A 99 -4.73 -13.90 26.84
CA HIS A 99 -6.10 -13.80 27.36
C HIS A 99 -6.60 -15.17 27.85
N PRO A 100 -7.09 -15.30 29.11
CA PRO A 100 -7.45 -16.59 29.71
C PRO A 100 -8.65 -17.31 29.07
N PHE A 101 -9.35 -16.67 28.14
CA PHE A 101 -10.54 -17.22 27.48
C PHE A 101 -10.33 -17.50 25.98
N TYR A 102 -9.19 -17.09 25.40
CA TYR A 102 -8.96 -17.10 23.96
C TYR A 102 -7.55 -17.61 23.58
N GLY A 103 -6.79 -18.14 24.54
CA GLY A 103 -5.45 -18.70 24.37
C GLY A 103 -5.45 -20.21 24.19
#